data_AF-A0A7S2B8B8-F1
#
_entry.id   AF-A0A7S2B8B8-F1
#
_cell.length_a   1.000
_cell.length_b   1.000
_cell.length_c   1.000
_cell.angle_alpha   90.00
_cell.angle_beta   90.00
_cell.angle_gamma   90.00
#
_symmetry.space_group_name_H-M   'P 1'
#
loop_
_entity.id
_entity.type
_entity.pdbx_description
1 polymer ?
#
loop_
_entity_poly.entity_id
_entity_poly.type
_entity_poly.pdbx_seq_one_letter_code
_entity_poly.pdbx_strand_id
1 'polypeptide(L)'
;DSPIVLLSANWLRAQRPRRLPERQKLPNEALIPVRSLRTIHATIDKGMAKGMARPMPIICVLLPHSCLAAEGSVHPDPDGKYLEMVANALDQRWPEFTKRRGGTQSTGVTDMGVFIDWASLYMAPLNEADAKNKGRRTAHEQSVFNEALKVVHTLFAHTLTTVWMIPEGQHAVGPKEVRYKEAWPTFLYLLATMIKPSNISEVAAWPQVLDLGGVLSTTVLPVPNGHYEQERCCRRAPCEPLTFEHDHEHGHCIGADKIISEQYRDALYALLAGVEELDFRKCGWGDEEAAWLALVLPLCGRLQRLLLSGNDIGNTGAAAIATALGNGAVRNLNTLALDNNLIGDAGASSLFQQLSPGDGGTESGGVRPLQELKNLTLANNSINDSSITALVGAITVGALK
;
A
#
# COMPACT_ATOMS: atom_id res chain seq x y z
N ASP A 1 23.37 -8.40 -16.00
CA ASP A 1 21.95 -8.81 -15.93
C ASP A 1 21.13 -7.82 -15.14
N SER A 2 19.85 -7.67 -15.50
CA SER A 2 18.93 -6.83 -14.72
C SER A 2 18.79 -7.37 -13.29
N PRO A 3 18.84 -6.51 -12.25
CA PRO A 3 18.63 -6.95 -10.86
C PRO A 3 17.31 -7.70 -10.68
N ILE A 4 16.24 -7.19 -11.29
CA ILE A 4 14.89 -7.76 -11.24
C ILE A 4 14.42 -8.10 -12.65
N VAL A 5 13.76 -9.25 -12.81
CA VAL A 5 12.99 -9.59 -14.01
C VAL A 5 11.51 -9.74 -13.67
N LEU A 6 10.64 -9.47 -14.65
CA LEU A 6 9.20 -9.57 -14.49
C LEU A 6 8.69 -10.66 -15.44
N LEU A 7 7.76 -11.49 -14.96
CA LEU A 7 7.10 -12.48 -15.80
C LEU A 7 6.02 -11.82 -16.66
N SER A 8 5.80 -12.32 -17.87
CA SER A 8 4.64 -11.94 -18.68
C SER A 8 3.37 -12.51 -18.04
N ALA A 9 2.40 -11.64 -17.77
CA ALA A 9 1.07 -12.06 -17.32
C ALA A 9 0.39 -12.95 -18.37
N ASN A 10 0.52 -12.63 -19.66
CA ASN A 10 -0.01 -13.46 -20.74
C ASN A 10 0.61 -14.86 -20.75
N TRP A 11 1.93 -14.96 -20.56
CA TRP A 11 2.61 -16.26 -20.47
C TRP A 11 2.12 -17.06 -19.26
N LEU A 12 2.01 -16.45 -18.09
CA LEU A 12 1.50 -17.10 -16.87
C LEU A 12 0.08 -17.65 -17.07
N ARG A 13 -0.81 -16.85 -17.68
CA ARG A 13 -2.20 -17.24 -17.96
C ARG A 13 -2.31 -18.36 -19.01
N ALA A 14 -1.42 -18.36 -20.00
CA ALA A 14 -1.43 -19.34 -21.08
C ALA A 14 -0.80 -20.68 -20.65
N GLN A 15 0.35 -20.64 -19.98
CA GLN A 15 1.08 -21.85 -19.59
C GLN A 15 0.53 -22.51 -18.33
N ARG A 16 -0.05 -21.73 -17.41
CA ARG A 16 -0.53 -22.17 -16.08
C ARG A 16 0.40 -23.20 -15.45
N PRO A 17 1.70 -22.89 -15.30
CA PRO A 17 2.66 -23.87 -14.82
C PRO A 17 2.26 -24.29 -13.41
N ARG A 18 2.30 -25.59 -13.13
CA ARG A 18 2.01 -26.11 -11.78
C ARG A 18 2.99 -25.55 -10.74
N ARG A 19 4.20 -25.19 -11.15
CA ARG A 19 5.21 -24.57 -10.28
C ARG A 19 6.19 -23.79 -11.15
N LEU A 20 6.57 -22.59 -10.72
CA LEU A 20 7.61 -21.83 -11.40
C LEU A 20 8.99 -22.33 -10.93
N PRO A 21 9.93 -22.60 -11.84
CA PRO A 21 11.32 -22.82 -11.44
C PRO A 21 11.95 -21.51 -10.96
N GLU A 22 13.16 -21.59 -10.40
CA GLU A 22 13.97 -20.40 -10.13
C GLU A 22 14.23 -19.60 -11.42
N ARG A 23 14.42 -18.28 -11.27
CA ARG A 23 14.64 -17.32 -12.37
C ARG A 23 15.56 -17.86 -13.47
N GLN A 24 16.66 -18.51 -13.09
CA GLN A 24 17.73 -18.96 -14.00
C GLN A 24 17.30 -20.07 -14.96
N LYS A 25 16.20 -20.76 -14.65
CA LYS A 25 15.64 -21.87 -15.43
C LYS A 25 14.37 -21.46 -16.18
N LEU A 26 13.91 -20.23 -16.03
CA LEU A 26 12.78 -19.72 -16.79
C LEU A 26 13.17 -19.52 -18.26
N PRO A 27 12.31 -19.91 -19.21
CA PRO A 27 12.55 -19.63 -20.61
C PRO A 27 12.36 -18.13 -20.89
N ASN A 28 13.04 -17.60 -21.91
CA ASN A 28 13.04 -16.16 -22.19
C ASN A 28 11.64 -15.60 -22.49
N GLU A 29 10.76 -16.41 -23.11
CA GLU A 29 9.37 -16.06 -23.38
C GLU A 29 8.50 -15.94 -22.13
N ALA A 30 8.96 -16.45 -20.98
CA ALA A 30 8.27 -16.23 -19.71
C ALA A 30 8.46 -14.82 -19.18
N LEU A 31 9.48 -14.08 -19.66
CA LEU A 31 9.87 -12.78 -19.16
C LEU A 31 9.39 -11.65 -20.08
N ILE A 32 8.96 -10.54 -19.47
CA ILE A 32 8.61 -9.32 -20.21
C ILE A 32 9.70 -8.24 -20.04
N PRO A 33 10.31 -7.75 -21.15
CA PRO A 33 11.29 -6.68 -21.08
C PRO A 33 10.67 -5.34 -20.65
N VAL A 34 11.42 -4.53 -19.89
CA VAL A 34 11.00 -3.17 -19.47
C VAL A 34 10.64 -2.27 -20.65
N ARG A 35 11.31 -2.41 -21.80
CA ARG A 35 10.97 -1.66 -23.03
C ARG A 35 9.55 -1.95 -23.52
N SER A 36 9.08 -3.19 -23.37
CA SER A 36 7.72 -3.58 -23.73
C SER A 36 6.73 -2.94 -22.75
N LEU A 37 6.99 -3.01 -21.44
CA LEU A 37 6.16 -2.35 -20.43
C LEU A 37 6.06 -0.84 -20.62
N ARG A 38 7.15 -0.16 -20.99
CA ARG A 38 7.12 1.28 -21.33
C ARG A 38 6.23 1.58 -22.53
N THR A 39 6.29 0.73 -23.55
CA THR A 39 5.44 0.86 -24.74
C THR A 39 3.97 0.65 -24.38
N ILE A 40 3.67 -0.38 -23.58
CA ILE A 40 2.31 -0.66 -23.09
C ILE A 40 1.78 0.53 -22.29
N HIS A 41 2.54 1.00 -21.30
CA HIS A 41 2.18 2.15 -20.46
C HIS A 41 1.88 3.41 -21.28
N ALA A 42 2.65 3.68 -22.34
CA ALA A 42 2.41 4.82 -23.23
C ALA A 42 1.10 4.71 -24.04
N THR A 43 0.52 3.52 -24.19
CA THR A 43 -0.68 3.27 -24.99
C THR A 43 -1.99 3.22 -24.18
N ILE A 44 -1.93 3.27 -22.85
CA ILE A 44 -3.11 3.25 -21.95
C ILE A 44 -4.04 4.47 -22.19
N ASP A 45 -3.55 5.53 -22.84
CA ASP A 45 -4.12 6.89 -22.90
C ASP A 45 -5.45 7.08 -23.63
N LYS A 46 -5.92 6.15 -24.46
CA LYS A 46 -7.04 6.43 -25.39
C LYS A 46 -8.45 6.48 -24.74
N GLY A 47 -8.57 6.87 -23.47
CA GLY A 47 -9.86 7.06 -22.79
C GLY A 47 -9.83 7.19 -21.26
N MET A 48 -8.81 7.85 -20.69
CA MET A 48 -8.73 8.16 -19.25
C MET A 48 -9.30 9.55 -18.95
N ALA A 49 -10.01 9.69 -17.82
CA ALA A 49 -10.53 10.99 -17.38
C ALA A 49 -9.37 11.92 -16.96
N LYS A 50 -9.60 13.24 -17.09
CA LYS A 50 -8.62 14.26 -16.69
C LYS A 50 -8.35 14.15 -15.18
N GLY A 51 -7.09 14.00 -14.78
CA GLY A 51 -6.67 13.94 -13.37
C GLY A 51 -6.44 12.52 -12.82
N MET A 52 -6.76 11.46 -13.57
CA MET A 52 -6.42 10.09 -13.16
C MET A 52 -4.92 9.80 -13.36
N ALA A 53 -4.31 9.21 -12.33
CA ALA A 53 -2.99 8.61 -12.41
C ALA A 53 -3.05 7.32 -13.22
N ARG A 54 -1.99 7.06 -13.99
CA ARG A 54 -1.86 5.87 -14.83
C ARG A 54 -1.06 4.83 -14.04
N PRO A 55 -1.66 3.73 -13.59
CA PRO A 55 -0.87 2.72 -12.94
C PRO A 55 0.05 2.05 -13.97
N MET A 56 1.25 1.71 -13.55
CA MET A 56 2.18 0.92 -14.35
C MET A 56 1.59 -0.48 -14.59
N PRO A 57 1.84 -1.10 -15.75
CA PRO A 57 1.43 -2.47 -16.03
C PRO A 57 2.33 -3.47 -15.27
N ILE A 58 2.43 -3.31 -13.95
CA ILE A 58 3.27 -4.10 -13.05
C ILE A 58 2.44 -4.55 -11.85
N ILE A 59 2.40 -5.85 -11.62
CA ILE A 59 1.76 -6.48 -10.46
C ILE A 59 2.85 -7.14 -9.61
N CYS A 60 2.96 -6.76 -8.35
CA CYS A 60 3.84 -7.37 -7.37
C CYS A 60 3.04 -8.36 -6.53
N VAL A 61 3.39 -9.64 -6.61
CA VAL A 61 2.75 -10.69 -5.80
C VAL A 61 3.52 -10.83 -4.48
N LEU A 62 2.82 -10.58 -3.38
CA LEU A 62 3.34 -10.77 -2.03
C LEU A 62 2.84 -12.11 -1.49
N LEU A 63 3.75 -13.08 -1.44
CA LEU A 63 3.46 -14.40 -0.89
C LEU A 63 3.59 -14.44 0.64
N PRO A 64 2.97 -15.44 1.29
CA PRO A 64 3.08 -15.59 2.74
C PRO A 64 4.50 -15.91 3.22
N HIS A 65 5.27 -16.59 2.37
CA HIS A 65 6.65 -17.01 2.63
C HIS A 65 7.59 -16.52 1.52
N SER A 66 8.81 -16.15 1.88
CA SER A 66 9.84 -15.76 0.90
C SER A 66 11.10 -16.62 1.05
N CYS A 67 11.60 -17.15 -0.06
CA CYS A 67 12.80 -18.01 -0.07
C CYS A 67 14.12 -17.24 -0.20
N LEU A 68 14.21 -16.02 0.34
CA LEU A 68 15.42 -15.19 0.25
C LEU A 68 16.60 -15.74 1.07
N ALA A 69 16.35 -16.64 2.00
CA ALA A 69 17.38 -17.23 2.85
C ALA A 69 18.40 -18.04 2.04
N ALA A 70 19.67 -17.91 2.42
CA ALA A 70 20.80 -18.54 1.75
C ALA A 70 20.96 -20.05 2.08
N GLU A 71 20.07 -20.64 2.86
CA GLU A 71 20.19 -22.03 3.31
C GLU A 71 18.83 -22.74 3.32
N GLY A 72 18.68 -23.76 2.46
CA GLY A 72 17.68 -24.83 2.64
C GLY A 72 16.21 -24.43 2.65
N SER A 73 15.82 -23.31 2.01
CA SER A 73 14.43 -22.87 2.03
C SER A 73 13.50 -23.87 1.34
N VAL A 74 12.33 -24.10 1.91
CA VAL A 74 11.23 -24.77 1.20
C VAL A 74 10.73 -23.81 0.11
N HIS A 75 10.33 -24.34 -1.05
CA HIS A 75 9.77 -23.51 -2.11
C HIS A 75 8.52 -22.76 -1.60
N PRO A 76 8.37 -21.44 -1.84
CA PRO A 76 7.25 -20.65 -1.32
C PRO A 76 5.86 -21.13 -1.74
N ASP A 77 5.77 -21.80 -2.88
CA ASP A 77 4.54 -22.39 -3.43
C ASP A 77 4.78 -23.81 -3.95
N PRO A 78 5.01 -24.81 -3.07
CA PRO A 78 5.50 -26.13 -3.47
C PRO A 78 4.47 -26.89 -4.33
N ASP A 79 3.19 -26.64 -4.08
CA ASP A 79 2.06 -27.30 -4.76
C ASP A 79 1.48 -26.47 -5.92
N GLY A 80 1.88 -25.21 -6.08
CA GLY A 80 1.37 -24.31 -7.13
C GLY A 80 0.07 -23.60 -6.80
N LYS A 81 -0.40 -23.71 -5.55
CA LYS A 81 -1.70 -23.19 -5.13
C LYS A 81 -1.75 -21.67 -5.26
N TYR A 82 -0.70 -20.97 -4.83
CA TYR A 82 -0.66 -19.51 -4.89
C TYR A 82 -0.54 -19.01 -6.34
N LEU A 83 0.23 -19.71 -7.15
CA LEU A 83 0.36 -19.42 -8.58
C LEU A 83 -0.95 -19.64 -9.34
N GLU A 84 -1.70 -20.69 -9.00
CA GLU A 84 -3.04 -20.92 -9.54
C GLU A 84 -3.99 -19.78 -9.16
N MET A 85 -3.95 -19.32 -7.90
CA MET A 85 -4.72 -18.15 -7.44
C MET A 85 -4.37 -16.88 -8.25
N VAL A 86 -3.07 -16.61 -8.47
CA VAL A 86 -2.61 -15.48 -9.29
C VAL A 86 -3.09 -15.60 -10.74
N ALA A 87 -2.95 -16.77 -11.37
CA ALA A 87 -3.40 -16.98 -12.75
C ALA A 87 -4.92 -16.81 -12.89
N ASN A 88 -5.70 -17.31 -11.92
CA ASN A 88 -7.15 -17.16 -11.88
C ASN A 88 -7.55 -15.69 -11.67
N ALA A 89 -6.88 -14.97 -10.77
CA ALA A 89 -7.09 -13.54 -10.56
C ALA A 89 -6.75 -12.73 -11.82
N LEU A 90 -5.66 -13.06 -12.53
CA LEU A 90 -5.30 -12.44 -13.80
C LEU A 90 -6.40 -12.62 -14.86
N ASP A 91 -6.97 -13.81 -15.00
CA ASP A 91 -8.05 -14.06 -15.95
C ASP A 91 -9.34 -13.33 -15.58
N GLN A 92 -9.72 -13.36 -14.30
CA GLN A 92 -10.94 -12.71 -13.81
C GLN A 92 -10.87 -11.18 -13.92
N ARG A 93 -9.72 -10.59 -13.58
CA ARG A 93 -9.52 -9.13 -13.53
C ARG A 93 -8.93 -8.54 -14.82
N TRP A 94 -8.59 -9.35 -15.83
CA TRP A 94 -8.10 -8.85 -17.12
C TRP A 94 -8.97 -7.74 -17.75
N PRO A 95 -10.32 -7.79 -17.66
CA PRO A 95 -11.19 -6.72 -18.14
C PRO A 95 -11.01 -5.37 -17.42
N GLU A 96 -10.43 -5.32 -16.22
CA GLU A 96 -10.12 -4.06 -15.52
C GLU A 96 -8.98 -3.32 -16.22
N PHE A 97 -8.01 -4.05 -16.74
CA PHE A 97 -6.84 -3.50 -17.43
C PHE A 97 -7.10 -3.23 -18.92
N THR A 98 -8.17 -3.81 -19.47
CA THR A 98 -8.48 -3.77 -20.90
C THR A 98 -9.89 -3.26 -21.17
N LYS A 99 -10.03 -2.33 -22.11
CA LYS A 99 -11.33 -1.89 -22.63
C LYS A 99 -11.60 -2.57 -23.96
N ARG A 100 -12.61 -3.43 -24.04
CA ARG A 100 -13.13 -3.93 -25.33
C ARG A 100 -13.82 -2.77 -26.06
N ARG A 101 -13.38 -2.45 -27.28
CA ARG A 101 -14.18 -1.65 -28.21
C ARG A 101 -14.94 -2.62 -29.11
N GLY A 102 -16.18 -2.30 -29.50
CA GLY A 102 -17.00 -3.17 -30.34
C GLY A 102 -16.20 -3.75 -31.51
N GLY A 103 -16.14 -5.09 -31.62
CA GLY A 103 -15.23 -5.83 -32.50
C GLY A 103 -14.28 -6.77 -31.73
N THR A 104 -13.25 -7.29 -32.40
CA THR A 104 -12.22 -8.19 -31.81
C THR A 104 -11.03 -7.45 -31.20
N GLN A 105 -10.97 -6.12 -31.30
CA GLN A 105 -9.82 -5.33 -30.82
C GLN A 105 -10.04 -4.81 -29.39
N SER A 106 -9.15 -5.19 -28.47
CA SER A 106 -9.06 -4.62 -27.12
C SER A 106 -8.11 -3.41 -27.11
N THR A 107 -8.49 -2.36 -26.39
CA THR A 107 -7.63 -1.21 -26.05
C THR A 107 -7.20 -1.28 -24.59
N GLY A 108 -6.10 -0.64 -24.20
CA GLY A 108 -5.58 -0.66 -22.82
C GLY A 108 -4.31 -1.50 -22.68
N VAL A 109 -4.17 -2.21 -21.55
CA VAL A 109 -2.97 -2.99 -21.23
C VAL A 109 -2.94 -4.29 -22.04
N THR A 110 -1.94 -4.46 -22.91
CA THR A 110 -1.82 -5.69 -23.73
C THR A 110 -1.07 -6.81 -23.05
N ASP A 111 -0.23 -6.50 -22.06
CA ASP A 111 0.46 -7.45 -21.18
C ASP A 111 0.89 -6.74 -19.89
N MET A 112 1.19 -7.49 -18.83
CA MET A 112 1.67 -6.95 -17.56
C MET A 112 2.93 -7.70 -17.11
N GLY A 113 3.81 -6.98 -16.40
CA GLY A 113 4.91 -7.57 -15.67
C GLY A 113 4.45 -8.05 -14.31
N VAL A 114 4.58 -9.34 -14.04
CA VAL A 114 4.27 -9.92 -12.74
C VAL A 114 5.59 -10.16 -12.00
N PHE A 115 5.77 -9.51 -10.86
CA PHE A 115 6.88 -9.74 -9.95
C PHE A 115 6.49 -10.83 -8.95
N ILE A 116 7.33 -11.85 -8.86
CA ILE A 116 7.20 -12.97 -7.92
C ILE A 116 8.60 -13.26 -7.40
N ASP A 117 8.86 -13.04 -6.09
CA ASP A 117 10.20 -13.10 -5.47
C ASP A 117 11.13 -14.15 -6.08
N TRP A 118 10.72 -15.44 -6.07
CA TRP A 118 11.60 -16.54 -6.48
C TRP A 118 11.86 -16.67 -7.98
N ALA A 119 10.97 -16.12 -8.79
CA ALA A 119 11.03 -16.16 -10.25
C ALA A 119 11.58 -14.83 -10.83
N SER A 120 11.55 -13.77 -10.04
CA SER A 120 11.99 -12.41 -10.40
C SER A 120 13.40 -12.08 -9.91
N LEU A 121 13.86 -12.72 -8.85
CA LEU A 121 15.19 -12.54 -8.27
C LEU A 121 16.08 -13.75 -8.59
N TYR A 122 17.39 -13.56 -8.60
CA TYR A 122 18.31 -14.71 -8.62
C TYR A 122 18.17 -15.46 -7.30
N MET A 123 17.81 -16.74 -7.35
CA MET A 123 17.62 -17.56 -6.15
C MET A 123 18.69 -18.63 -6.03
N ALA A 124 18.97 -19.02 -4.79
CA ALA A 124 19.74 -20.22 -4.53
C ALA A 124 18.96 -21.45 -5.03
N PRO A 125 19.61 -22.42 -5.69
CA PRO A 125 18.93 -23.63 -6.15
C PRO A 125 18.37 -24.43 -4.97
N LEU A 126 17.10 -24.86 -5.11
CA LEU A 126 16.39 -25.63 -4.07
C LEU A 126 16.75 -27.13 -4.06
N ASN A 127 17.33 -27.65 -5.15
CA ASN A 127 17.58 -29.07 -5.31
C ASN A 127 18.92 -29.50 -4.69
N GLU A 128 18.91 -30.62 -3.95
CA GLU A 128 20.09 -31.22 -3.33
C GLU A 128 21.00 -32.00 -4.30
N ALA A 129 20.55 -32.23 -5.54
CA ALA A 129 21.23 -33.09 -6.50
C ALA A 129 22.58 -32.53 -6.99
N ASP A 130 22.76 -31.20 -6.95
CA ASP A 130 24.04 -30.55 -7.25
C ASP A 130 24.85 -30.35 -5.97
N ALA A 131 25.51 -31.43 -5.51
CA ALA A 131 26.29 -31.45 -4.27
C ALA A 131 27.41 -30.39 -4.21
N LYS A 132 27.87 -29.85 -5.36
CA LYS A 132 28.93 -28.81 -5.42
C LYS A 132 28.43 -27.39 -5.13
N ASN A 133 27.16 -27.08 -5.42
CA ASN A 133 26.57 -25.73 -5.29
C ASN A 133 25.31 -25.73 -4.40
N LYS A 134 25.14 -26.73 -3.54
CA LYS A 134 23.96 -26.95 -2.71
C LYS A 134 23.56 -25.65 -1.99
N GLY A 135 22.40 -25.10 -2.37
CA GLY A 135 21.80 -23.92 -1.73
C GLY A 135 22.57 -22.60 -1.92
N ARG A 136 23.47 -22.47 -2.90
CA ARG A 136 24.24 -21.22 -3.09
C ARG A 136 24.13 -20.65 -4.50
N ARG A 137 23.96 -19.34 -4.57
CA ARG A 137 24.10 -18.54 -5.79
C ARG A 137 25.59 -18.51 -6.21
N THR A 138 25.87 -18.46 -7.50
CA THR A 138 27.20 -18.13 -8.02
C THR A 138 27.58 -16.70 -7.61
N ALA A 139 28.87 -16.34 -7.68
CA ALA A 139 29.33 -15.00 -7.31
C ALA A 139 28.65 -13.88 -8.10
N HIS A 140 28.41 -14.11 -9.40
CA HIS A 140 27.68 -13.17 -10.26
C HIS A 140 26.21 -13.03 -9.84
N GLU A 141 25.52 -14.16 -9.67
CA GLU A 141 24.11 -14.17 -9.23
C GLU A 141 23.93 -13.52 -7.86
N GLN A 142 24.86 -13.76 -6.93
CA GLN A 142 24.84 -13.14 -5.61
C GLN A 142 25.04 -11.62 -5.69
N SER A 143 25.93 -11.15 -6.57
CA SER A 143 26.11 -9.72 -6.81
C SER A 143 24.83 -9.09 -7.37
N VAL A 144 24.20 -9.71 -8.37
CA VAL A 144 22.95 -9.20 -8.96
C VAL A 144 21.79 -9.26 -7.96
N PHE A 145 21.71 -10.32 -7.14
CA PHE A 145 20.73 -10.44 -6.07
C PHE A 145 20.88 -9.35 -5.01
N ASN A 146 22.11 -9.03 -4.60
CA ASN A 146 22.37 -7.94 -3.66
C ASN A 146 21.95 -6.59 -4.24
N GLU A 147 22.16 -6.34 -5.54
CA GLU A 147 21.64 -5.13 -6.20
C GLU A 147 20.11 -5.13 -6.25
N ALA A 148 19.48 -6.29 -6.42
CA ALA A 148 18.02 -6.38 -6.43
C ALA A 148 17.41 -6.07 -5.05
N LEU A 149 18.02 -6.54 -3.96
CA LEU A 149 17.56 -6.26 -2.60
C LEU A 149 17.55 -4.76 -2.27
N LYS A 150 18.46 -3.99 -2.86
CA LYS A 150 18.50 -2.53 -2.69
C LYS A 150 17.32 -1.80 -3.31
N VAL A 151 16.61 -2.41 -4.28
CA VAL A 151 15.60 -1.71 -5.08
C VAL A 151 14.24 -2.40 -5.11
N VAL A 152 14.14 -3.68 -4.75
CA VAL A 152 12.88 -4.45 -4.81
C VAL A 152 11.76 -3.79 -4.02
N HIS A 153 12.06 -3.23 -2.85
CA HIS A 153 11.10 -2.54 -1.99
C HIS A 153 10.44 -1.34 -2.70
N THR A 154 11.11 -0.70 -3.66
CA THR A 154 10.55 0.42 -4.44
C THR A 154 9.37 -0.04 -5.30
N LEU A 155 9.39 -1.27 -5.83
CA LEU A 155 8.27 -1.84 -6.58
C LEU A 155 7.04 -2.03 -5.69
N PHE A 156 7.23 -2.34 -4.41
CA PHE A 156 6.13 -2.48 -3.46
C PHE A 156 5.67 -1.14 -2.92
N ALA A 157 6.55 -0.15 -2.76
CA ALA A 157 6.20 1.17 -2.25
C ALA A 157 5.51 2.08 -3.28
N HIS A 158 5.91 2.00 -4.56
CA HIS A 158 5.52 2.97 -5.59
C HIS A 158 3.99 3.06 -5.79
N THR A 159 3.42 4.27 -5.83
CA THR A 159 1.95 4.45 -5.89
C THR A 159 1.29 3.95 -7.17
N LEU A 160 2.07 3.86 -8.26
CA LEU A 160 1.60 3.38 -9.56
C LEU A 160 1.77 1.87 -9.79
N THR A 161 2.38 1.11 -8.86
CA THR A 161 2.44 -0.35 -8.99
C THR A 161 1.25 -0.98 -8.29
N THR A 162 0.80 -2.13 -8.79
CA THR A 162 -0.27 -2.90 -8.17
C THR A 162 0.33 -4.01 -7.30
N VAL A 163 -0.18 -4.22 -6.09
CA VAL A 163 0.28 -5.27 -5.16
C VAL A 163 -0.86 -6.24 -4.89
N TRP A 164 -0.60 -7.52 -5.12
CA TRP A 164 -1.52 -8.62 -4.82
C TRP A 164 -0.97 -9.41 -3.63
N MET A 165 -1.68 -9.32 -2.52
CA MET A 165 -1.30 -9.92 -1.25
C MET A 165 -1.94 -11.29 -1.12
N ILE A 166 -1.18 -12.25 -0.62
CA ILE A 166 -1.65 -13.58 -0.26
C ILE A 166 -1.18 -13.85 1.16
N PRO A 167 -1.97 -13.47 2.19
CA PRO A 167 -1.57 -13.64 3.57
C PRO A 167 -1.71 -15.08 4.06
N GLU A 168 -1.10 -15.37 5.21
CA GLU A 168 -1.25 -16.68 5.86
C GLU A 168 -2.62 -16.84 6.52
N GLY A 169 -3.25 -18.00 6.30
CA GLY A 169 -4.14 -18.61 7.29
C GLY A 169 -5.60 -18.13 7.38
N GLN A 170 -6.01 -16.98 6.82
CA GLN A 170 -7.41 -16.58 6.54
C GLN A 170 -7.48 -15.10 6.09
N HIS A 171 -8.61 -14.71 5.49
CA HIS A 171 -8.98 -13.39 4.95
C HIS A 171 -8.30 -12.16 5.59
N ALA A 172 -7.81 -11.21 4.78
CA ALA A 172 -7.57 -9.82 5.19
C ALA A 172 -8.86 -8.99 5.09
N VAL A 173 -10.00 -9.50 5.58
CA VAL A 173 -11.27 -8.75 5.61
C VAL A 173 -11.70 -8.56 7.07
N GLY A 174 -11.72 -7.32 7.54
CA GLY A 174 -12.17 -6.92 8.89
C GLY A 174 -11.16 -6.06 9.66
N PRO A 175 -11.38 -5.73 10.94
CA PRO A 175 -10.41 -4.95 11.73
C PRO A 175 -9.14 -5.73 12.11
N LYS A 176 -8.97 -6.96 11.62
CA LYS A 176 -7.81 -7.80 11.96
C LYS A 176 -6.68 -7.54 10.97
N GLU A 177 -5.56 -7.10 11.52
CA GLU A 177 -4.31 -6.88 10.81
C GLU A 177 -3.86 -8.12 9.99
N VAL A 178 -3.42 -7.87 8.76
CA VAL A 178 -2.77 -8.89 7.92
C VAL A 178 -1.40 -9.21 8.50
N ARG A 179 -1.17 -10.47 8.88
CA ARG A 179 0.11 -10.92 9.46
C ARG A 179 0.82 -11.91 8.56
N TYR A 180 2.06 -11.58 8.22
CA TYR A 180 3.03 -12.51 7.65
C TYR A 180 3.90 -13.03 8.79
N LYS A 181 4.31 -14.32 8.78
CA LYS A 181 5.19 -14.86 9.84
C LYS A 181 6.66 -14.51 9.66
N GLU A 182 7.03 -13.98 8.50
CA GLU A 182 8.40 -13.63 8.16
C GLU A 182 8.57 -12.12 8.10
N ALA A 183 9.74 -11.64 8.55
CA ALA A 183 10.07 -10.22 8.57
C ALA A 183 10.07 -9.61 7.16
N TRP A 184 10.52 -10.34 6.15
CA TRP A 184 10.63 -9.83 4.78
C TRP A 184 9.27 -9.57 4.10
N PRO A 185 8.34 -10.54 4.02
CA PRO A 185 6.98 -10.26 3.54
C PRO A 185 6.27 -9.19 4.37
N THR A 186 6.49 -9.15 5.69
CA THR A 186 5.96 -8.08 6.57
C THR A 186 6.48 -6.71 6.13
N PHE A 187 7.79 -6.58 5.89
CA PHE A 187 8.40 -5.34 5.40
C PHE A 187 7.81 -4.87 4.07
N LEU A 188 7.67 -5.76 3.09
CA LEU A 188 7.07 -5.42 1.79
C LEU A 188 5.58 -5.06 1.91
N TYR A 189 4.85 -5.73 2.80
CA TYR A 189 3.45 -5.41 3.11
C TYR A 189 3.29 -3.99 3.64
N LEU A 190 4.09 -3.60 4.65
CA LEU A 190 4.02 -2.27 5.24
C LEU A 190 4.27 -1.17 4.20
N LEU A 191 5.24 -1.38 3.30
CA LEU A 191 5.51 -0.43 2.20
C LEU A 191 4.38 -0.39 1.17
N ALA A 192 3.77 -1.54 0.86
CA ALA A 192 2.65 -1.62 -0.07
C ALA A 192 1.42 -0.85 0.44
N THR A 193 1.17 -0.84 1.74
CA THR A 193 0.02 -0.16 2.34
C THR A 193 0.30 1.30 2.73
N MET A 194 1.55 1.76 2.65
CA MET A 194 1.99 3.04 3.23
C MET A 194 1.44 4.28 2.54
N ILE A 195 1.47 4.32 1.20
CA ILE A 195 1.12 5.54 0.43
C ILE A 195 0.20 5.26 -0.77
N LYS A 196 -0.18 4.01 -1.00
CA LYS A 196 -1.10 3.68 -2.10
C LYS A 196 -2.51 4.18 -1.76
N PRO A 197 -3.21 4.81 -2.72
CA PRO A 197 -4.53 5.36 -2.47
C PRO A 197 -5.56 4.25 -2.23
N SER A 198 -6.60 4.53 -1.45
CA SER A 198 -7.71 3.61 -1.16
C SER A 198 -8.27 2.96 -2.43
N ASN A 199 -8.82 1.74 -2.32
CA ASN A 199 -9.39 1.04 -3.48
C ASN A 199 -10.66 1.70 -4.01
N ILE A 200 -11.28 2.59 -3.23
CA ILE A 200 -12.38 3.44 -3.69
C ILE A 200 -11.89 4.76 -4.33
N SER A 201 -10.57 4.97 -4.40
CA SER A 201 -10.00 6.19 -4.94
C SER A 201 -10.24 6.29 -6.44
N GLU A 202 -10.76 7.42 -6.86
CA GLU A 202 -10.96 7.73 -8.28
C GLU A 202 -9.67 8.16 -8.98
N VAL A 203 -8.55 8.29 -8.23
CA VAL A 203 -7.25 8.72 -8.78
C VAL A 203 -6.61 7.59 -9.59
N ALA A 204 -6.83 6.32 -9.24
CA ALA A 204 -6.25 5.19 -9.96
C ALA A 204 -7.30 4.51 -10.85
N ALA A 205 -6.86 4.05 -12.03
CA ALA A 205 -7.71 3.34 -12.99
C ALA A 205 -8.25 2.00 -12.47
N TRP A 206 -7.57 1.40 -11.49
CA TRP A 206 -7.92 0.14 -10.84
C TRP A 206 -7.35 0.11 -9.41
N PRO A 207 -7.85 -0.78 -8.53
CA PRO A 207 -7.31 -0.99 -7.18
C PRO A 207 -5.80 -1.28 -7.17
N GLN A 208 -5.03 -0.56 -6.34
CA GLN A 208 -3.56 -0.73 -6.27
C GLN A 208 -3.11 -1.76 -5.24
N VAL A 209 -3.97 -2.15 -4.30
CA VAL A 209 -3.67 -3.16 -3.29
C VAL A 209 -4.86 -4.11 -3.18
N LEU A 210 -4.64 -5.41 -3.41
CA LEU A 210 -5.68 -6.44 -3.36
C LEU A 210 -5.27 -7.56 -2.42
N ASP A 211 -6.24 -8.11 -1.69
CA ASP A 211 -6.09 -9.39 -0.99
C ASP A 211 -6.70 -10.52 -1.83
N LEU A 212 -5.85 -11.45 -2.26
CA LEU A 212 -6.27 -12.65 -2.98
C LEU A 212 -6.52 -13.84 -2.04
N GLY A 213 -6.09 -13.77 -0.78
CA GLY A 213 -6.26 -14.83 0.21
C GLY A 213 -7.72 -15.18 0.53
N GLY A 214 -8.65 -14.27 0.24
CA GLY A 214 -10.08 -14.47 0.46
C GLY A 214 -10.81 -15.34 -0.58
N VAL A 215 -10.18 -15.71 -1.71
CA VAL A 215 -10.87 -16.35 -2.85
C VAL A 215 -10.54 -17.83 -2.94
N LEU A 216 -11.20 -18.65 -2.10
CA LEU A 216 -11.48 -20.05 -2.44
C LEU A 216 -12.93 -20.24 -2.96
N SER A 217 -13.74 -19.18 -2.99
CA SER A 217 -15.08 -19.23 -3.56
C SER A 217 -15.02 -18.97 -5.06
N THR A 218 -15.34 -20.00 -5.85
CA THR A 218 -15.62 -19.94 -7.29
C THR A 218 -16.82 -19.05 -7.64
N THR A 219 -17.45 -18.42 -6.64
CA THR A 219 -18.57 -17.49 -6.76
C THR A 219 -18.32 -16.29 -5.88
N VAL A 220 -17.78 -15.21 -6.46
CA VAL A 220 -17.83 -13.88 -5.86
C VAL A 220 -19.09 -13.24 -6.43
N LEU A 221 -20.15 -13.19 -5.61
CA LEU A 221 -21.34 -12.41 -5.97
C LEU A 221 -20.91 -10.93 -6.04
N PRO A 222 -21.34 -10.17 -7.06
CA PRO A 222 -21.18 -8.73 -7.02
C PRO A 222 -21.83 -8.24 -5.74
N VAL A 223 -21.06 -7.58 -4.87
CA VAL A 223 -21.62 -6.89 -3.71
C VAL A 223 -22.60 -5.85 -4.28
N PRO A 224 -23.79 -5.63 -3.70
CA PRO A 224 -24.67 -4.56 -4.15
C PRO A 224 -23.85 -3.27 -4.23
N ASN A 225 -23.79 -2.64 -5.41
CA ASN A 225 -22.96 -1.49 -5.81
C ASN A 225 -21.68 -1.79 -6.64
N GLY A 226 -21.39 -3.04 -7.02
CA GLY A 226 -20.39 -3.35 -8.05
C GLY A 226 -18.92 -3.33 -7.60
N HIS A 227 -18.67 -3.31 -6.28
CA HIS A 227 -17.34 -3.50 -5.71
C HIS A 227 -17.05 -4.98 -5.45
N TYR A 228 -15.80 -5.40 -5.55
CA TYR A 228 -15.36 -6.77 -5.27
C TYR A 228 -14.96 -6.95 -3.79
N GLU A 229 -15.22 -8.11 -3.18
CA GLU A 229 -14.81 -8.38 -1.78
C GLU A 229 -13.29 -8.23 -1.57
N GLN A 230 -12.50 -8.55 -2.60
CA GLN A 230 -11.03 -8.42 -2.64
C GLN A 230 -10.53 -6.96 -2.55
N GLU A 231 -11.43 -5.98 -2.75
CA GLU A 231 -11.13 -4.55 -2.63
C GLU A 231 -11.23 -4.06 -1.18
N ARG A 232 -11.81 -4.87 -0.29
CA ARG A 232 -11.91 -4.61 1.16
C ARG A 232 -10.70 -5.17 1.91
N CYS A 233 -9.49 -4.94 1.41
CA CYS A 233 -8.27 -5.34 2.09
C CYS A 233 -8.09 -4.51 3.37
N CYS A 234 -7.81 -5.17 4.51
CA CYS A 234 -7.31 -4.49 5.69
C CYS A 234 -5.98 -3.83 5.35
N ARG A 235 -5.98 -2.51 5.19
CA ARG A 235 -4.73 -1.76 5.05
C ARG A 235 -4.32 -1.32 6.42
N ARG A 236 -3.14 -1.74 6.88
CA ARG A 236 -2.59 -1.21 8.13
C ARG A 236 -2.31 0.28 7.98
N ALA A 237 -2.58 1.07 9.02
CA ALA A 237 -2.11 2.45 9.05
C ALA A 237 -0.58 2.52 9.01
N PRO A 238 0.00 3.53 8.33
CA PRO A 238 1.43 3.78 8.38
C PRO A 238 1.93 3.80 9.83
N CYS A 239 2.90 2.95 10.14
CA CYS A 239 3.48 2.84 11.48
C CYS A 239 4.90 3.41 11.50
N GLU A 240 5.34 3.76 12.71
CA GLU A 240 6.63 4.39 12.96
C GLU A 240 7.84 3.52 12.57
N PRO A 241 9.05 4.12 12.45
CA PRO A 241 10.25 3.38 12.06
C PRO A 241 10.63 2.21 12.98
N LEU A 242 10.29 2.31 14.27
CA LEU A 242 10.67 1.36 15.31
C LEU A 242 9.70 0.16 15.37
N THR A 243 8.81 0.01 14.40
CA THR A 243 7.80 -1.06 14.38
C THR A 243 8.39 -2.48 14.38
N PHE A 244 9.67 -2.64 14.02
CA PHE A 244 10.42 -3.89 14.06
C PHE A 244 11.33 -4.05 15.29
N GLU A 245 11.44 -3.03 16.15
CA GLU A 245 12.22 -3.12 17.38
C GLU A 245 11.43 -3.90 18.44
N HIS A 246 12.08 -4.91 19.02
CA HIS A 246 11.50 -5.67 20.11
C HIS A 246 11.31 -4.77 21.32
N ASP A 247 10.20 -4.95 22.05
CA ASP A 247 9.85 -4.23 23.28
C ASP A 247 9.56 -2.72 23.11
N HIS A 248 9.49 -2.21 21.88
CA HIS A 248 8.99 -0.85 21.63
C HIS A 248 7.46 -0.80 21.79
N GLU A 249 6.93 0.31 22.33
CA GLU A 249 5.49 0.47 22.59
C GLU A 249 4.64 0.23 21.33
N HIS A 250 5.16 0.58 20.15
CA HIS A 250 4.52 0.31 18.85
C HIS A 250 5.27 -0.71 17.97
N GLY A 251 6.18 -1.49 18.57
CA GLY A 251 6.96 -2.57 17.98
C GLY A 251 6.14 -3.86 17.78
N HIS A 252 5.11 -3.80 16.93
CA HIS A 252 4.17 -4.91 16.74
C HIS A 252 4.54 -5.88 15.59
N CYS A 253 5.60 -5.60 14.82
CA CYS A 253 6.04 -6.44 13.70
C CYS A 253 7.02 -7.54 14.15
N ILE A 254 7.08 -8.62 13.37
CA ILE A 254 7.99 -9.73 13.64
C ILE A 254 9.44 -9.29 13.49
N GLY A 255 10.25 -9.64 14.48
CA GLY A 255 11.67 -9.30 14.61
C GLY A 255 12.44 -9.36 13.31
N ALA A 256 12.71 -8.18 12.75
CA ALA A 256 13.54 -8.03 11.57
C ALA A 256 15.02 -7.90 11.98
N ASP A 257 15.92 -8.31 11.08
CA ASP A 257 17.33 -8.00 11.25
C ASP A 257 17.56 -6.48 11.11
N LYS A 258 18.76 -6.04 11.48
CA LYS A 258 19.14 -4.62 11.37
C LYS A 258 18.98 -4.08 9.94
N ILE A 259 19.22 -4.91 8.92
CA ILE A 259 19.20 -4.49 7.52
C ILE A 259 17.77 -4.14 7.09
N ILE A 260 16.79 -5.01 7.37
CA ILE A 260 15.39 -4.79 7.03
C ILE A 260 14.83 -3.60 7.80
N SER A 261 15.14 -3.48 9.10
CA SER A 261 14.69 -2.35 9.93
C SER A 261 15.24 -1.01 9.43
N GLU A 262 16.54 -0.95 9.06
CA GLU A 262 17.15 0.26 8.48
C GLU A 262 16.55 0.59 7.11
N GLN A 263 16.36 -0.41 6.23
CA GLN A 263 15.71 -0.21 4.94
C GLN A 263 14.27 0.30 5.07
N TYR A 264 13.51 -0.23 6.03
CA TYR A 264 12.15 0.24 6.31
C TYR A 264 12.14 1.70 6.76
N ARG A 265 12.98 2.04 7.73
CA ARG A 265 13.10 3.42 8.22
C ARG A 265 13.44 4.39 7.08
N ASP A 266 14.45 4.05 6.28
CA ASP A 266 14.91 4.92 5.19
C ASP A 266 13.83 5.08 4.11
N ALA A 267 13.12 3.99 3.77
CA ALA A 267 11.99 4.03 2.85
C ALA A 267 10.82 4.85 3.39
N LEU A 268 10.45 4.69 4.66
CA LEU A 268 9.39 5.45 5.33
C LEU A 268 9.66 6.96 5.24
N TYR A 269 10.87 7.40 5.60
CA TYR A 269 11.23 8.81 5.53
C TYR A 269 11.18 9.33 4.09
N ALA A 270 11.73 8.58 3.13
CA ALA A 270 11.74 9.00 1.73
C ALA A 270 10.33 9.11 1.13
N LEU A 271 9.45 8.16 1.43
CA LEU A 271 8.09 8.10 0.91
C LEU A 271 7.21 9.19 1.52
N LEU A 272 7.21 9.30 2.86
CA LEU A 272 6.36 10.27 3.56
C LEU A 272 6.84 11.70 3.37
N ALA A 273 8.14 11.97 3.29
CA ALA A 273 8.63 13.32 2.99
C ALA A 273 8.15 13.85 1.63
N GLY A 274 7.89 12.95 0.67
CA GLY A 274 7.47 13.28 -0.69
C GLY A 274 5.96 13.24 -0.93
N VAL A 275 5.15 12.75 0.02
CA VAL A 275 3.72 12.50 -0.22
C VAL A 275 2.90 13.80 -0.17
N GLU A 276 2.05 14.00 -1.17
CA GLU A 276 1.14 15.16 -1.24
C GLU A 276 -0.30 14.78 -0.88
N GLU A 277 -0.67 13.51 -1.06
CA GLU A 277 -2.01 13.00 -0.74
C GLU A 277 -1.91 11.62 -0.07
N LEU A 278 -2.54 11.50 1.10
CA LEU A 278 -2.77 10.24 1.78
C LEU A 278 -4.27 9.93 1.74
N ASP A 279 -4.64 8.89 1.01
CA ASP A 279 -6.04 8.46 0.83
C ASP A 279 -6.26 7.09 1.48
N PHE A 280 -6.81 7.10 2.69
CA PHE A 280 -7.13 5.93 3.51
C PHE A 280 -8.63 5.86 3.82
N ARG A 281 -9.47 6.29 2.88
CA ARG A 281 -10.92 6.17 3.03
C ARG A 281 -11.36 4.71 3.04
N LYS A 282 -12.33 4.36 3.89
CA LYS A 282 -12.89 2.99 4.01
C LYS A 282 -11.84 1.89 4.19
N CYS A 283 -10.83 2.16 5.02
CA CYS A 283 -9.83 1.15 5.40
C CYS A 283 -10.24 0.36 6.66
N GLY A 284 -11.35 0.70 7.31
CA GLY A 284 -11.85 0.04 8.52
C GLY A 284 -11.02 0.40 9.76
N TRP A 285 -10.48 1.61 9.79
CA TRP A 285 -9.60 2.09 10.87
C TRP A 285 -10.38 2.57 12.09
N GLY A 286 -9.93 2.21 13.28
CA GLY A 286 -10.40 2.76 14.54
C GLY A 286 -9.45 3.82 15.12
N ASP A 287 -9.59 4.07 16.43
CA ASP A 287 -8.75 5.02 17.17
C ASP A 287 -7.26 4.62 17.19
N GLU A 288 -6.97 3.32 17.21
CA GLU A 288 -5.59 2.80 17.26
C GLU A 288 -4.84 3.09 15.95
N GLU A 289 -5.43 2.79 14.80
CA GLU A 289 -4.84 3.10 13.49
C GLU A 289 -4.69 4.61 13.26
N ALA A 290 -5.65 5.41 13.73
CA ALA A 290 -5.55 6.87 13.70
C ALA A 290 -4.37 7.38 14.55
N ALA A 291 -4.11 6.76 15.70
CA ALA A 291 -2.96 7.07 16.52
C ALA A 291 -1.63 6.69 15.84
N TRP A 292 -1.54 5.54 15.18
CA TRP A 292 -0.35 5.16 14.40
C TRP A 292 -0.09 6.15 13.26
N LEU A 293 -1.12 6.54 12.51
CA LEU A 293 -0.99 7.56 11.49
C LEU A 293 -0.48 8.88 12.11
N ALA A 294 -1.04 9.29 13.24
CA ALA A 294 -0.64 10.51 13.94
C ALA A 294 0.86 10.54 14.29
N LEU A 295 1.46 9.40 14.64
CA LEU A 295 2.90 9.30 14.91
C LEU A 295 3.77 9.59 13.68
N VAL A 296 3.30 9.29 12.47
CA VAL A 296 4.08 9.47 11.24
C VAL A 296 3.69 10.71 10.43
N LEU A 297 2.55 11.33 10.72
CA LEU A 297 2.16 12.61 10.10
C LEU A 297 3.27 13.67 10.16
N PRO A 298 4.09 13.75 11.23
CA PRO A 298 5.20 14.70 11.26
C PRO A 298 6.25 14.53 10.16
N LEU A 299 6.31 13.35 9.53
CA LEU A 299 7.21 13.08 8.42
C LEU A 299 6.66 13.60 7.08
N CYS A 300 5.39 13.98 7.02
CA CYS A 300 4.66 14.29 5.80
C CYS A 300 4.72 15.78 5.42
N GLY A 301 5.94 16.34 5.30
CA GLY A 301 6.14 17.80 5.12
C GLY A 301 5.52 18.42 3.87
N ARG A 302 5.16 17.62 2.86
CA ARG A 302 4.51 18.06 1.62
C ARG A 302 3.03 17.74 1.53
N LEU A 303 2.45 17.14 2.58
CA LEU A 303 1.07 16.69 2.57
C LEU A 303 0.11 17.86 2.38
N GLN A 304 -0.77 17.72 1.39
CA GLN A 304 -1.81 18.68 1.03
C GLN A 304 -3.20 18.12 1.31
N ARG A 305 -3.39 16.81 1.17
CA ARG A 305 -4.69 16.15 1.32
C ARG A 305 -4.57 14.92 2.20
N LEU A 306 -5.37 14.88 3.26
CA LEU A 306 -5.52 13.72 4.14
C LEU A 306 -6.99 13.26 4.11
N LEU A 307 -7.25 12.10 3.51
CA LEU A 307 -8.60 11.57 3.31
C LEU A 307 -8.82 10.33 4.17
N LEU A 308 -9.64 10.46 5.20
CA LEU A 308 -9.91 9.46 6.24
C LEU A 308 -11.41 9.15 6.37
N SER A 309 -12.23 9.57 5.41
CA SER A 309 -13.69 9.35 5.43
C SER A 309 -14.08 7.86 5.37
N GLY A 310 -15.15 7.49 6.06
CA GLY A 310 -15.71 6.14 6.02
C GLY A 310 -14.92 5.12 6.84
N ASN A 311 -14.28 5.54 7.92
CA ASN A 311 -13.63 4.68 8.89
C ASN A 311 -14.44 4.66 10.21
N ASP A 312 -13.93 4.00 11.24
CA ASP A 312 -14.53 3.89 12.57
C ASP A 312 -13.78 4.74 13.62
N ILE A 313 -13.19 5.87 13.20
CA ILE A 313 -12.39 6.75 14.06
C ILE A 313 -13.30 7.47 15.05
N GLY A 314 -13.00 7.36 16.34
CA GLY A 314 -13.70 8.00 17.44
C GLY A 314 -12.99 9.25 17.95
N ASN A 315 -13.36 9.65 19.18
CA ASN A 315 -12.80 10.84 19.82
C ASN A 315 -11.29 10.74 20.06
N THR A 316 -10.80 9.56 20.46
CA THR A 316 -9.38 9.38 20.82
C THR A 316 -8.50 9.49 19.58
N GLY A 317 -8.88 8.84 18.48
CA GLY A 317 -8.16 8.91 17.22
C GLY A 317 -8.21 10.31 16.61
N ALA A 318 -9.36 10.98 16.67
CA ALA A 318 -9.47 12.38 16.24
C ALA A 318 -8.56 13.33 17.05
N ALA A 319 -8.45 13.13 18.36
CA ALA A 319 -7.56 13.90 19.22
C ALA A 319 -6.08 13.62 18.93
N ALA A 320 -5.72 12.37 18.64
CA ALA A 320 -4.36 12.00 18.23
C ALA A 320 -3.98 12.69 16.91
N ILE A 321 -4.86 12.64 15.90
CA ILE A 321 -4.68 13.35 14.63
C ILE A 321 -4.53 14.85 14.90
N ALA A 322 -5.45 15.46 15.65
CA ALA A 322 -5.40 16.89 15.97
C ALA A 322 -4.05 17.29 16.59
N THR A 323 -3.56 16.51 17.56
CA THR A 323 -2.25 16.76 18.21
C THR A 323 -1.10 16.74 17.20
N ALA A 324 -1.07 15.75 16.30
CA ALA A 324 -0.05 15.67 15.26
C ALA A 324 -0.11 16.85 14.27
N LEU A 325 -1.32 17.31 13.92
CA LEU A 325 -1.51 18.51 13.09
C LEU A 325 -1.03 19.78 13.81
N GLY A 326 -1.29 19.87 15.12
CA GLY A 326 -0.91 20.98 16.01
C GLY A 326 0.60 21.21 16.13
N ASN A 327 1.39 20.14 16.00
CA ASN A 327 2.85 20.20 16.05
C ASN A 327 3.48 20.88 14.82
N GLY A 328 2.67 21.32 13.84
CA GLY A 328 3.11 22.18 12.75
C GLY A 328 3.94 21.47 11.68
N ALA A 329 3.83 20.15 11.57
CA ALA A 329 4.61 19.35 10.63
C ALA A 329 3.95 19.16 9.25
N VAL A 330 2.63 19.29 9.16
CA VAL A 330 1.85 19.21 7.90
C VAL A 330 1.28 20.58 7.50
N ARG A 331 2.16 21.59 7.37
CA ARG A 331 1.77 23.00 7.17
C ARG A 331 1.01 23.28 5.87
N ASN A 332 1.21 22.42 4.87
CA ASN A 332 0.62 22.57 3.54
C ASN A 332 -0.75 21.88 3.41
N LEU A 333 -1.24 21.27 4.50
CA LEU A 333 -2.50 20.54 4.48
C LEU A 333 -3.66 21.50 4.18
N ASN A 334 -4.28 21.32 3.03
CA ASN A 334 -5.41 22.12 2.57
C ASN A 334 -6.75 21.38 2.61
N THR A 335 -6.72 20.05 2.71
CA THR A 335 -7.93 19.22 2.81
C THR A 335 -7.74 18.15 3.87
N LEU A 336 -8.64 18.12 4.85
CA LEU A 336 -8.80 17.07 5.84
C LEU A 336 -10.23 16.53 5.75
N ALA A 337 -10.39 15.29 5.31
CA ALA A 337 -11.70 14.66 5.16
C ALA A 337 -11.90 13.55 6.20
N LEU A 338 -12.91 13.72 7.07
CA LEU A 338 -13.22 12.85 8.20
C LEU A 338 -14.71 12.45 8.23
N ASP A 339 -15.44 12.61 7.12
CA ASP A 339 -16.86 12.25 7.05
C ASP A 339 -17.11 10.76 7.32
N ASN A 340 -18.28 10.40 7.83
CA ASN A 340 -18.68 9.03 8.09
C ASN A 340 -17.67 8.32 9.01
N ASN A 341 -17.45 8.89 10.18
CA ASN A 341 -16.66 8.30 11.27
C ASN A 341 -17.52 8.32 12.56
N LEU A 342 -16.92 7.95 13.70
CA LEU A 342 -17.56 7.90 15.02
C LEU A 342 -17.14 9.07 15.91
N ILE A 343 -16.70 10.19 15.31
CA ILE A 343 -16.20 11.36 16.04
C ILE A 343 -17.36 12.05 16.75
N GLY A 344 -17.22 12.27 18.06
CA GLY A 344 -18.16 13.06 18.85
C GLY A 344 -17.63 14.47 19.14
N ASP A 345 -18.33 15.17 20.02
CA ASP A 345 -18.01 16.56 20.38
C ASP A 345 -16.58 16.76 20.89
N ALA A 346 -16.08 15.81 21.68
CA ALA A 346 -14.74 15.89 22.26
C ALA A 346 -13.66 15.83 21.16
N GLY A 347 -13.76 14.89 20.22
CA GLY A 347 -12.83 14.78 19.10
C GLY A 347 -12.93 15.97 18.13
N ALA A 348 -14.15 16.43 17.85
CA ALA A 348 -14.38 17.63 17.04
C ALA A 348 -13.75 18.88 17.70
N SER A 349 -13.92 19.04 19.02
CA SER A 349 -13.34 20.13 19.77
C SER A 349 -11.80 20.10 19.72
N SER A 350 -11.18 18.92 19.85
CA SER A 350 -9.73 18.78 19.67
C SER A 350 -9.26 19.23 18.30
N LEU A 351 -9.99 18.89 17.23
CA LEU A 351 -9.68 19.36 15.87
C LEU A 351 -9.82 20.88 15.74
N PHE A 352 -10.92 21.46 16.24
CA PHE A 352 -11.18 22.90 16.13
C PHE A 352 -10.20 23.75 16.93
N GLN A 353 -9.72 23.26 18.08
CA GLN A 353 -8.68 23.95 18.85
C GLN A 353 -7.39 24.16 18.05
N GLN A 354 -7.05 23.25 17.13
CA GLN A 354 -5.88 23.40 16.26
C GLN A 354 -6.11 24.35 15.08
N LEU A 355 -7.35 24.78 14.87
CA LEU A 355 -7.70 25.78 13.86
C LEU A 355 -7.71 27.18 14.48
N SER A 356 -8.19 27.31 15.72
CA SER A 356 -8.24 28.59 16.42
C SER A 356 -6.85 29.25 16.47
N PRO A 357 -6.73 30.55 16.17
CA PRO A 357 -5.47 31.25 16.36
C PRO A 357 -5.16 31.22 17.85
N GLY A 358 -4.04 30.59 18.22
CA GLY A 358 -3.61 30.54 19.61
C GLY A 358 -3.58 31.93 20.21
N ASP A 359 -4.16 32.10 21.40
CA ASP A 359 -4.07 33.33 22.17
C ASP A 359 -2.58 33.70 22.25
N GLY A 360 -2.25 34.92 21.82
CA GLY A 360 -0.87 35.43 21.68
C GLY A 360 -0.14 35.63 23.01
N GLY A 361 -0.10 34.61 23.86
CA GLY A 361 0.37 34.65 25.24
C GLY A 361 1.67 33.91 25.52
N THR A 362 2.39 33.39 24.51
CA THR A 362 3.75 32.89 24.72
C THR A 362 4.72 33.59 23.77
N GLU A 363 5.78 34.17 24.35
CA GLU A 363 6.82 34.96 23.69
C GLU A 363 7.73 34.15 22.73
N SER A 364 7.30 32.96 22.32
CA SER A 364 7.95 32.20 21.25
C SER A 364 7.03 32.29 20.04
N GLY A 365 7.49 32.88 18.94
CA GLY A 365 6.76 33.05 17.67
C GLY A 365 6.35 31.73 17.04
N GLY A 366 5.42 31.03 17.67
CA GLY A 366 4.94 29.70 17.33
C GLY A 366 4.24 29.70 15.99
N VAL A 367 4.59 28.72 15.17
CA VAL A 367 3.96 28.46 13.87
C VAL A 367 2.50 28.13 14.13
N ARG A 368 1.58 28.87 13.49
CA ARG A 368 0.16 28.53 13.58
C ARG A 368 -0.06 27.20 12.84
N PRO A 369 -0.63 26.17 13.47
CA PRO A 369 -0.98 24.95 12.77
C PRO A 369 -2.07 25.21 11.72
N LEU A 370 -2.09 24.42 10.65
CA LEU A 370 -3.18 24.32 9.67
C LEU A 370 -3.60 25.63 8.93
N GLN A 371 -2.68 26.60 8.76
CA GLN A 371 -2.97 27.87 8.05
C GLN A 371 -3.50 27.72 6.61
N GLU A 372 -3.11 26.64 5.94
CA GLU A 372 -3.49 26.38 4.55
C GLU A 372 -4.76 25.53 4.44
N LEU A 373 -5.38 25.13 5.56
CA LEU A 373 -6.58 24.29 5.57
C LEU A 373 -7.77 25.06 4.98
N LYS A 374 -8.31 24.54 3.87
CA LYS A 374 -9.45 25.12 3.14
C LYS A 374 -10.69 24.26 3.30
N ASN A 375 -10.50 22.95 3.35
CA ASN A 375 -11.58 21.99 3.37
C ASN A 375 -11.43 21.08 4.60
N LEU A 376 -12.32 21.24 5.58
CA LEU A 376 -12.52 20.31 6.67
C LEU A 376 -13.91 19.70 6.55
N THR A 377 -14.01 18.39 6.39
CA THR A 377 -15.30 17.70 6.28
C THR A 377 -15.48 16.70 7.43
N LEU A 378 -16.61 16.81 8.12
CA LEU A 378 -16.96 16.05 9.32
C LEU A 378 -18.42 15.54 9.26
N ALA A 379 -19.03 15.47 8.08
CA ALA A 379 -20.42 15.05 7.94
C ALA A 379 -20.62 13.60 8.40
N ASN A 380 -21.83 13.26 8.85
CA ASN A 380 -22.17 11.92 9.33
C ASN A 380 -21.23 11.42 10.45
N ASN A 381 -20.93 12.31 11.41
CA ASN A 381 -20.29 12.00 12.69
C ASN A 381 -21.28 12.26 13.84
N SER A 382 -20.93 11.90 15.06
CA SER A 382 -21.76 12.06 16.27
C SER A 382 -21.58 13.44 16.94
N ILE A 383 -21.53 14.51 16.14
CA ILE A 383 -21.28 15.88 16.59
C ILE A 383 -22.62 16.60 16.81
N ASN A 384 -22.80 17.26 17.95
CA ASN A 384 -24.01 18.04 18.26
C ASN A 384 -23.80 19.55 18.12
N ASP A 385 -24.87 20.31 18.34
CA ASP A 385 -24.93 21.77 18.16
C ASP A 385 -23.91 22.55 19.01
N SER A 386 -23.48 22.00 20.15
CA SER A 386 -22.52 22.66 21.04
C SER A 386 -21.12 22.73 20.40
N SER A 387 -20.69 21.67 19.71
CA SER A 387 -19.43 21.64 18.97
C SER A 387 -19.48 22.46 17.68
N ILE A 388 -20.65 22.56 17.04
CA ILE A 388 -20.84 23.46 15.89
C ILE A 388 -20.60 24.92 16.30
N THR A 389 -20.95 25.30 17.53
CA THR A 389 -20.67 26.65 18.06
C THR A 389 -19.16 26.91 18.17
N ALA A 390 -18.37 25.91 18.61
CA ALA A 390 -16.92 26.02 18.65
C ALA A 390 -16.30 26.14 17.24
N LEU A 391 -16.84 25.42 16.25
CA LEU A 391 -16.45 25.55 14.84
C LEU A 391 -16.75 26.96 14.30
N VAL A 392 -17.95 27.49 14.57
CA VAL A 392 -18.33 28.86 14.19
C VAL A 392 -17.37 29.88 14.82
N GLY A 393 -16.96 29.66 16.07
CA GLY A 393 -15.90 30.44 16.72
C GLY A 393 -14.60 30.43 15.91
N ALA A 394 -14.08 29.25 15.57
CA ALA A 394 -12.86 29.12 14.77
C ALA A 394 -12.97 29.81 13.39
N ILE A 395 -14.09 29.64 12.69
CA ILE A 395 -14.35 30.28 11.38
C ILE A 395 -14.40 31.81 11.52
N THR A 396 -15.07 32.33 12.56
CA THR A 396 -15.28 33.77 12.78
C THR A 396 -13.97 34.51 13.02
N VAL A 397 -12.95 33.86 13.59
CA VAL A 397 -11.61 34.43 13.82
C VAL A 397 -10.69 34.24 12.60
N GLY A 398 -11.23 33.78 11.46
CA GLY A 398 -10.52 33.67 10.18
C GLY A 398 -9.57 32.47 10.06
N ALA A 399 -9.77 31.43 10.87
CA ALA A 399 -8.97 30.20 10.83
C ALA A 399 -9.23 29.32 9.61
N LEU A 400 -10.46 29.35 9.09
CA LEU A 400 -10.89 28.66 7.87
C LEU A 400 -11.41 29.73 6.91
N LYS A 401 -10.89 29.75 5.67
CA LYS A 401 -11.26 30.73 4.63
C LYS A 401 -12.41 30.28 3.76
#